data_AF-A0AAV6BG39-F1
#
_entry.id   AF-A0AAV6BG39-F1
#
_cell.length_a   1.000
_cell.length_b   1.000
_cell.length_c   1.000
_cell.angle_alpha   90.00
_cell.angle_beta   90.00
_cell.angle_gamma   90.00
#
_symmetry.space_group_name_H-M   'P 1'
#
loop_
_entity.id
_entity.type
_entity.pdbx_description
1 polymer ?
#
loop_
_entity_poly.entity_id
_entity_poly.type
_entity_poly.pdbx_seq_one_letter_code
_entity_poly.pdbx_strand_id
1 'polypeptide(L)'
;PNVFLHDLDALAAIVAQGLEQRRAEVPKVEAIIEAEVTRFMRWHRSLELKPTVTAFRSGFERIAREELERHRGRFRPEDHAALESLTRSIVQKLLHRPTTQLNRAGEETGAGIRFIDTVRELFGIEREEGSGEDRDAR
;
A
#
# COMPACT_ATOMS: atom_id res chain seq x y z
N PRO A 1 24.82 33.24 -51.79
CA PRO A 1 24.53 31.81 -51.50
C PRO A 1 24.17 31.64 -50.02
N ASN A 2 22.89 31.37 -49.71
CA ASN A 2 22.27 31.05 -48.41
C ASN A 2 20.85 31.67 -48.28
N VAL A 3 20.02 31.54 -49.31
CA VAL A 3 18.60 31.96 -49.24
C VAL A 3 17.76 30.76 -49.62
N PHE A 4 16.90 30.32 -48.71
CA PHE A 4 15.94 29.24 -48.91
C PHE A 4 14.54 29.84 -48.97
N LEU A 5 13.83 29.63 -50.08
CA LEU A 5 12.45 30.02 -50.25
C LEU A 5 11.57 28.83 -49.86
N HIS A 6 10.75 28.99 -48.84
CA HIS A 6 9.70 28.03 -48.49
C HIS A 6 8.36 28.68 -48.82
N ASP A 7 7.55 28.01 -49.65
CA ASP A 7 6.18 28.41 -49.93
C ASP A 7 5.22 27.88 -48.85
N LEU A 8 3.95 28.29 -48.93
CA LEU A 8 2.92 27.88 -47.98
C LEU A 8 2.68 26.37 -48.00
N ASP A 9 2.87 25.71 -49.15
CA ASP A 9 2.73 24.27 -49.31
C ASP A 9 3.85 23.50 -48.59
N ALA A 10 5.09 24.00 -48.66
CA ALA A 10 6.21 23.47 -47.91
C ALA A 10 6.00 23.58 -46.39
N LEU A 11 5.42 24.69 -45.91
CA LEU A 11 5.04 24.84 -44.51
C LEU A 11 3.92 23.86 -44.10
N ALA A 12 2.92 23.67 -44.96
CA ALA A 12 1.83 22.72 -44.71
C ALA A 12 2.35 21.27 -44.60
N ALA A 13 3.32 20.89 -45.44
CA ALA A 13 3.96 19.58 -45.39
C ALA A 13 4.72 19.35 -44.07
N ILE A 14 5.46 20.36 -43.58
CA ILE A 14 6.17 20.30 -42.29
C ILE A 14 5.18 20.17 -41.13
N VAL A 15 4.08 20.92 -41.15
CA VAL A 15 3.04 20.84 -40.13
C VAL A 15 2.38 19.46 -40.13
N ALA A 16 2.06 18.91 -41.30
CA ALA A 16 1.50 17.57 -41.43
C ALA A 16 2.46 16.48 -40.91
N GLN A 17 3.74 16.57 -41.26
CA GLN A 17 4.78 15.67 -40.74
C GLN A 17 4.91 15.77 -39.22
N GLY A 18 4.88 16.99 -38.66
CA GLY A 18 4.91 17.20 -37.22
C GLY A 18 3.67 16.65 -36.52
N LEU A 19 2.50 16.73 -37.15
CA LEU A 19 1.26 16.15 -36.63
C LEU A 19 1.32 14.62 -36.61
N GLU A 20 1.84 14.02 -37.67
CA GLU A 20 2.02 12.56 -37.77
C GLU A 20 3.04 12.04 -36.76
N GLN A 21 4.16 12.76 -36.58
CA GLN A 21 5.14 12.45 -35.53
C GLN A 21 4.50 12.51 -34.14
N ARG A 22 3.69 13.54 -33.83
CA ARG A 22 2.98 13.63 -32.55
C ARG A 22 1.98 12.49 -32.35
N ARG A 23 1.27 12.07 -33.41
CA ARG A 23 0.36 10.91 -33.36
C ARG A 23 1.11 9.62 -33.09
N ALA A 24 2.29 9.45 -33.68
CA ALA A 24 3.15 8.29 -33.45
C ALA A 24 3.68 8.22 -32.00
N GLU A 25 3.70 9.33 -31.26
CA GLU A 25 4.07 9.35 -29.84
C GLU A 25 2.91 8.96 -28.91
N VAL A 26 1.65 9.01 -29.35
CA VAL A 26 0.46 8.71 -28.53
C VAL A 26 0.55 7.33 -27.84
N PRO A 27 0.88 6.23 -28.55
CA PRO A 27 0.98 4.92 -27.91
C PRO A 27 2.04 4.85 -26.81
N LYS A 28 3.13 5.63 -26.92
CA LYS A 28 4.17 5.69 -25.88
C LYS A 28 3.65 6.42 -24.65
N VAL A 29 2.90 7.49 -24.84
CA VAL A 29 2.28 8.24 -23.75
C VAL A 29 1.23 7.36 -23.04
N GLU A 30 0.40 6.64 -23.77
CA GLU A 30 -0.58 5.70 -23.21
C GLU A 30 0.09 4.61 -22.37
N ALA A 31 1.20 4.04 -22.84
CA ALA A 31 1.96 3.05 -22.09
C ALA A 31 2.52 3.61 -20.76
N ILE A 32 2.96 4.87 -20.75
CA ILE A 32 3.42 5.54 -19.52
C ILE A 32 2.25 5.72 -18.56
N ILE A 33 1.11 6.21 -19.05
CA ILE A 33 -0.09 6.41 -18.23
C ILE A 33 -0.54 5.09 -17.60
N GLU A 34 -0.60 4.00 -18.37
CA GLU A 34 -1.00 2.68 -17.87
C GLU A 34 -0.07 2.18 -16.75
N ALA A 35 1.25 2.34 -16.94
CA ALA A 35 2.23 1.97 -15.92
C ALA A 35 2.07 2.79 -14.64
N GLU A 36 1.78 4.09 -14.78
CA GLU A 36 1.55 5.00 -13.66
C GLU A 36 0.25 4.71 -12.91
N VAL A 37 -0.84 4.43 -13.63
CA VAL A 37 -2.11 4.00 -13.05
C VAL A 37 -1.93 2.69 -12.28
N THR A 38 -1.23 1.71 -12.85
CA THR A 38 -0.92 0.45 -12.17
C THR A 38 -0.13 0.68 -10.88
N ARG A 39 0.88 1.57 -10.91
CA ARG A 39 1.68 1.92 -9.72
C ARG A 39 0.82 2.62 -8.66
N PHE A 40 -0.01 3.57 -9.07
CA PHE A 40 -0.93 4.29 -8.19
C PHE A 40 -1.91 3.33 -7.50
N MET A 41 -2.52 2.42 -8.25
CA MET A 41 -3.48 1.45 -7.71
C MET A 41 -2.81 0.48 -6.71
N ARG A 42 -1.56 0.07 -6.96
CA ARG A 42 -0.77 -0.71 -6.00
C ARG A 42 -0.53 0.06 -4.70
N TRP A 43 -0.10 1.30 -4.83
CA TRP A 43 0.13 2.17 -3.69
C TRP A 43 -1.16 2.43 -2.90
N HIS A 44 -2.29 2.69 -3.56
CA HIS A 44 -3.58 2.91 -2.92
C HIS A 44 -4.00 1.71 -2.06
N ARG A 45 -3.94 0.49 -2.61
CA ARG A 45 -4.26 -0.74 -1.85
C ARG A 45 -3.34 -0.93 -0.63
N SER A 46 -2.06 -0.57 -0.75
CA SER A 46 -1.14 -0.61 0.39
C SER A 46 -1.58 0.31 1.54
N LEU A 47 -2.26 1.44 1.24
CA LEU A 47 -2.78 2.34 2.26
C LEU A 47 -3.99 1.75 2.98
N GLU A 48 -4.93 1.15 2.23
CA GLU A 48 -6.11 0.48 2.79
C GLU A 48 -5.77 -0.71 3.69
N LEU A 49 -4.58 -1.30 3.49
CA LEU A 49 -4.11 -2.40 4.31
C LEU A 49 -3.55 -1.94 5.68
N LYS A 50 -3.06 -0.69 5.78
CA LYS A 50 -2.39 -0.20 7.00
C LYS A 50 -3.22 -0.38 8.27
N PRO A 51 -4.53 -0.05 8.32
CA PRO A 51 -5.35 -0.28 9.51
C PRO A 51 -5.39 -1.75 9.93
N THR A 52 -5.45 -2.68 8.96
CA THR A 52 -5.45 -4.11 9.23
C THR A 52 -4.11 -4.59 9.81
N VAL A 53 -2.98 -4.13 9.25
CA VAL A 53 -1.64 -4.45 9.80
C VAL A 53 -1.50 -3.91 11.23
N THR A 54 -1.98 -2.69 11.48
CA THR A 54 -1.96 -2.08 12.81
C THR A 54 -2.80 -2.90 13.79
N ALA A 55 -4.06 -3.17 13.48
CA ALA A 55 -4.97 -3.95 14.32
C ALA A 55 -4.41 -5.35 14.61
N PHE A 56 -3.86 -6.02 13.59
CA PHE A 56 -3.20 -7.31 13.73
C PHE A 56 -2.07 -7.26 14.76
N ARG A 57 -1.14 -6.31 14.64
CA ARG A 57 -0.01 -6.17 15.56
C ARG A 57 -0.46 -5.80 16.97
N SER A 58 -1.39 -4.85 17.09
CA SER A 58 -1.94 -4.42 18.37
C SER A 58 -2.66 -5.56 19.10
N GLY A 59 -3.31 -6.49 18.39
CA GLY A 59 -3.90 -7.68 18.99
C GLY A 59 -2.89 -8.55 19.74
N PHE A 60 -1.73 -8.84 19.12
CA PHE A 60 -0.66 -9.62 19.76
C PHE A 60 -0.01 -8.88 20.93
N GLU A 61 0.26 -7.58 20.76
CA GLU A 61 0.83 -6.75 21.82
C GLU A 61 -0.12 -6.63 23.03
N ARG A 62 -1.42 -6.57 22.79
CA ARG A 62 -2.44 -6.58 23.83
C ARG A 62 -2.42 -7.90 24.61
N ILE A 63 -2.44 -9.05 23.92
CA ILE A 63 -2.36 -10.37 24.56
C ILE A 63 -1.10 -10.48 25.43
N ALA A 64 0.04 -10.07 24.89
CA ALA A 64 1.31 -10.08 25.64
C ALA A 64 1.26 -9.24 26.92
N ARG A 65 0.65 -8.06 26.85
CA ARG A 65 0.50 -7.16 28.01
C ARG A 65 -0.46 -7.74 29.05
N GLU A 66 -1.60 -8.29 28.60
CA GLU A 66 -2.59 -8.94 29.47
C GLU A 66 -1.96 -10.12 30.24
N GLU A 67 -1.17 -10.96 29.57
CA GLU A 67 -0.50 -12.09 30.21
C GLU A 67 0.62 -11.68 31.18
N LEU A 68 1.40 -10.66 30.83
CA LEU A 68 2.39 -10.10 31.75
C LEU A 68 1.73 -9.55 33.01
N GLU A 69 0.62 -8.83 32.87
CA GLU A 69 -0.10 -8.25 34.02
C GLU A 69 -0.76 -9.35 34.87
N ARG A 70 -1.39 -10.36 34.24
CA ARG A 70 -2.00 -11.52 34.92
C ARG A 70 -1.01 -12.26 35.81
N HIS A 71 0.26 -12.33 35.39
CA HIS A 71 1.31 -13.05 36.11
C HIS A 71 2.27 -12.15 36.91
N ARG A 72 2.04 -10.84 36.94
CA ARG A 72 2.94 -9.85 37.54
C ARG A 72 3.28 -10.14 38.99
N GLY A 73 2.29 -10.56 39.79
CA GLY A 73 2.47 -10.90 41.20
C GLY A 73 3.25 -12.19 41.47
N ARG A 74 3.55 -12.99 40.44
CA ARG A 74 4.35 -14.22 40.56
C ARG A 74 5.86 -13.97 40.46
N PHE A 75 6.27 -12.78 40.04
CA PHE A 75 7.65 -12.41 39.80
C PHE A 75 8.05 -11.22 40.68
N ARG A 76 9.35 -11.15 41.01
CA ARG A 76 9.86 -10.04 41.81
C ARG A 76 9.86 -8.74 40.97
N PRO A 77 9.68 -7.56 41.58
CA PRO A 77 9.68 -6.28 40.85
C PRO A 77 10.91 -6.07 39.96
N GLU A 78 12.07 -6.58 40.39
CA GLU A 78 13.34 -6.46 39.66
C GLU A 78 13.33 -7.26 38.34
N ASP A 79 12.53 -8.32 38.26
CA ASP A 79 12.44 -9.20 37.08
C ASP A 79 11.46 -8.67 36.02
N HIS A 80 10.59 -7.71 36.37
CA HIS A 80 9.49 -7.24 35.50
C HIS A 80 10.01 -6.67 34.17
N ALA A 81 11.08 -5.87 34.22
CA ALA A 81 11.67 -5.29 33.01
C ALA A 81 12.28 -6.35 32.07
N ALA A 82 12.92 -7.38 32.64
CA ALA A 82 13.49 -8.48 31.87
C ALA A 82 12.39 -9.32 31.20
N LEU A 83 11.30 -9.59 31.91
CA LEU A 83 10.13 -10.30 31.37
C LEU A 83 9.42 -9.51 30.27
N GLU A 84 9.27 -8.20 30.44
CA GLU A 84 8.68 -7.35 29.40
C GLU A 84 9.54 -7.36 28.13
N SER A 85 10.86 -7.22 28.28
CA SER A 85 11.81 -7.28 27.16
C SER A 85 11.79 -8.62 26.44
N LEU A 86 11.75 -9.73 27.19
CA LEU A 86 11.65 -11.09 26.65
C LEU A 86 10.37 -11.27 25.84
N THR A 87 9.22 -10.95 26.44
CA THR A 87 7.92 -11.10 25.79
C THR A 87 7.81 -10.23 24.55
N ARG A 88 8.27 -8.97 24.62
CA ARG A 88 8.33 -8.08 23.46
C ARG A 88 9.18 -8.65 22.34
N SER A 89 10.34 -9.23 22.66
CA SER A 89 11.22 -9.87 21.68
C SER A 89 10.57 -11.07 21.01
N ILE A 90 9.81 -11.88 21.75
CA ILE A 90 9.04 -13.02 21.20
C ILE A 90 7.97 -12.51 20.24
N VAL A 91 7.15 -11.54 20.68
CA VAL A 91 6.08 -10.95 19.86
C VAL A 91 6.63 -10.34 18.57
N GLN A 92 7.74 -9.60 18.65
CA GLN A 92 8.38 -9.03 17.45
C GLN A 92 8.83 -10.10 16.47
N LYS A 93 9.45 -11.19 16.95
CA LYS A 93 9.87 -12.32 16.10
C LYS A 93 8.67 -13.02 15.45
N LEU A 94 7.59 -13.23 16.21
CA LEU A 94 6.35 -13.81 15.69
C LEU A 94 5.70 -12.92 14.63
N LEU A 95 5.66 -11.61 14.86
CA LEU A 95 5.00 -10.65 13.97
C LEU A 95 5.80 -10.32 12.70
N HIS A 96 7.11 -10.56 12.67
CA HIS A 96 7.95 -10.17 11.54
C HIS A 96 7.50 -10.79 10.21
N ARG A 97 7.35 -12.12 10.18
CA ARG A 97 6.96 -12.84 8.95
C ARG A 97 5.51 -12.56 8.53
N PRO A 98 4.50 -12.66 9.43
CA PRO A 98 3.11 -12.35 9.07
C PRO A 98 2.91 -10.90 8.62
N THR A 99 3.53 -9.92 9.28
CA THR A 99 3.43 -8.50 8.88
C THR A 99 4.01 -8.29 7.47
N THR A 100 5.15 -8.90 7.17
CA THR A 100 5.78 -8.81 5.85
C THR A 100 4.92 -9.46 4.76
N GLN A 101 4.33 -10.64 5.04
CA GLN A 101 3.43 -11.31 4.09
C GLN A 101 2.15 -10.52 3.87
N LEU A 102 1.59 -9.93 4.93
CA LEU A 102 0.39 -9.11 4.83
C LEU A 102 0.66 -7.87 3.97
N ASN A 103 1.74 -7.14 4.22
CA ASN A 103 2.14 -5.98 3.40
C ASN A 103 2.30 -6.35 1.92
N ARG A 104 2.97 -7.47 1.63
CA ARG A 104 3.11 -7.97 0.26
C ARG A 104 1.76 -8.28 -0.39
N ALA A 105 0.85 -8.92 0.35
CA ALA A 105 -0.49 -9.23 -0.13
C ALA A 105 -1.30 -7.97 -0.47
N GLY A 106 -1.02 -6.82 0.17
CA GLY A 106 -1.65 -5.54 -0.15
C GLY A 106 -1.21 -4.93 -1.49
N GLU A 107 -0.04 -5.34 -2.00
CA GLU A 107 0.45 -4.91 -3.31
C GLU A 107 -0.10 -5.77 -4.47
N GLU A 108 -0.45 -7.02 -4.16
CA GLU A 108 -0.93 -8.02 -5.12
C GLU A 108 -2.45 -7.92 -5.35
N THR A 109 -2.93 -8.41 -6.50
CA THR A 109 -4.37 -8.53 -6.80
C THR A 109 -4.83 -9.97 -6.67
N GLY A 110 -6.14 -10.18 -6.48
CA GLY A 110 -6.74 -11.51 -6.42
C GLY A 110 -6.34 -12.31 -5.18
N ALA A 111 -5.24 -13.08 -5.27
CA ALA A 111 -4.78 -13.95 -4.19
C ALA A 111 -4.41 -13.19 -2.91
N GLY A 112 -3.78 -12.01 -3.05
CA GLY A 112 -3.43 -11.15 -1.92
C GLY A 112 -4.66 -10.67 -1.13
N ILE A 113 -5.71 -10.24 -1.82
CA ILE A 113 -6.97 -9.80 -1.21
C ILE A 113 -7.60 -10.93 -0.38
N ARG A 114 -7.66 -12.15 -0.94
CA ARG A 114 -8.20 -13.32 -0.22
C ARG A 114 -7.37 -13.63 1.03
N PHE A 115 -6.05 -13.57 0.93
CA PHE A 115 -5.18 -13.79 2.08
C PHE A 115 -5.43 -12.74 3.19
N ILE A 116 -5.56 -11.46 2.84
CA ILE A 116 -5.87 -10.39 3.79
C ILE A 116 -7.21 -10.67 4.49
N ASP A 117 -8.23 -11.07 3.72
CA ASP A 117 -9.56 -11.32 4.28
C ASP A 117 -9.57 -12.56 5.19
N THR A 118 -8.83 -13.61 4.84
CA THR A 118 -8.61 -14.75 5.75
C THR A 118 -7.90 -14.34 7.04
N VAL A 119 -6.87 -13.49 6.97
CA VAL A 119 -6.19 -12.98 8.17
C VAL A 119 -7.14 -12.13 9.02
N ARG A 120 -7.98 -11.30 8.39
CA ARG A 120 -9.00 -10.52 9.12
C ARG A 120 -9.97 -11.42 9.87
N GLU A 121 -10.48 -12.46 9.21
CA GLU A 121 -11.39 -13.43 9.81
C GLU A 121 -10.73 -14.20 10.96
N LEU A 122 -9.53 -14.75 10.74
CA LEU A 122 -8.81 -15.54 11.74
C LEU A 122 -8.48 -14.75 13.02
N PHE A 123 -8.27 -13.44 12.90
CA PHE A 123 -7.88 -12.58 14.01
C PHE A 123 -8.98 -11.59 14.45
N GLY A 124 -10.19 -11.69 13.89
CA GLY A 124 -11.33 -10.82 14.21
C GLY A 124 -11.06 -9.33 13.97
N ILE A 125 -10.37 -8.99 12.88
CA ILE A 125 -10.04 -7.60 12.54
C ILE A 125 -11.17 -7.03 11.66
N GLU A 126 -11.93 -6.10 12.21
CA GLU A 126 -12.98 -5.39 11.48
C GLU A 126 -12.38 -4.53 10.35
N ARG A 127 -13.07 -4.47 9.20
CA ARG A 127 -12.79 -3.41 8.23
C ARG A 127 -13.32 -2.13 8.84
N GLU A 128 -12.47 -1.11 8.96
CA GLU A 128 -12.96 0.26 9.03
C GLU A 128 -13.66 0.52 7.70
N GLU A 129 -14.98 0.31 7.66
CA GLU A 129 -15.82 0.81 6.59
C GLU A 129 -15.61 2.31 6.59
N GLY A 130 -14.99 2.82 5.52
CA GLY A 130 -14.70 4.23 5.40
C GLY A 130 -15.96 5.01 5.72
N SER A 131 -15.85 5.95 6.66
CA SER A 131 -16.83 7.01 6.86
C SER A 131 -16.84 7.87 5.59
N GLY A 132 -17.43 7.35 4.52
CA GLY A 132 -18.01 8.11 3.44
C GLY A 132 -19.25 8.77 4.01
N GLU A 133 -19.06 9.76 4.88
CA GLU A 133 -20.05 10.83 4.96
C GLU A 133 -20.07 11.47 3.58
N ASP A 134 -21.05 11.02 2.83
CA ASP A 134 -21.68 11.68 1.71
C ASP A 134 -21.88 13.16 2.09
N ARG A 135 -20.90 14.00 1.76
CA ARG A 135 -21.07 15.45 1.68
C ARG A 135 -21.62 15.81 0.30
N ASP A 136 -22.61 15.06 -0.17
CA ASP A 136 -23.66 15.58 -1.05
C ASP A 136 -24.68 16.31 -0.18
N ALA A 137 -24.27 17.47 0.34
CA ALA A 137 -25.17 18.46 0.91
C ALA A 137 -24.54 19.85 0.83
N ARG A 138 -24.57 20.45 -0.36
CA ARG A 138 -25.08 21.81 -0.65
C ARG A 138 -24.60 22.34 -2.00
#